data_AF-A0A6C0IZB9-F1
#
_entry.id   AF-A0A6C0IZB9-F1
#
_cell.length_a   1.000
_cell.length_b   1.000
_cell.length_c   1.000
_cell.angle_alpha   90.00
_cell.angle_beta   90.00
_cell.angle_gamma   90.00
#
_symmetry.space_group_name_H-M   'P 1'
#
loop_
_entity.id
_entity.type
_entity.pdbx_description
1 polymer ?
#
loop_
_entity_poly.entity_id
_entity_poly.type
_entity_poly.pdbx_seq_one_letter_code
_entity_poly.pdbx_strand_id
1 'polypeptide(L)'
;MRHFSFVRHGHSFHNELFLTLGEKAYTHPSVIGSSLTSKGLDQTTKLKNEIQSLEKFNLILVSPLDRCLQTVHQIIDGMEDIPEIVSLDEMIEYEISDIANYRKDKKELINLYPFVNFEYIIDVFKNPNFDN
;
A
#
# COMPACT_ATOMS: atom_id res chain seq x y z
N MET A 1 -10.81 -24.25 10.23
CA MET A 1 -9.43 -24.01 9.74
C MET A 1 -9.32 -22.52 9.43
N ARG A 2 -8.18 -21.87 9.66
CA ARG A 2 -7.97 -20.45 9.29
C ARG A 2 -7.08 -20.41 8.04
N HIS A 3 -7.46 -19.62 7.05
CA HIS A 3 -6.69 -19.40 5.83
C HIS A 3 -5.97 -18.05 5.95
N PHE A 4 -4.68 -18.01 5.60
CA PHE A 4 -3.91 -16.78 5.48
C PHE A 4 -3.37 -16.63 4.06
N SER A 5 -3.65 -15.49 3.44
CA SER A 5 -3.12 -15.12 2.12
C SER A 5 -2.22 -13.90 2.27
N PHE A 6 -1.08 -13.92 1.59
CA PHE A 6 -0.10 -12.84 1.63
C PHE A 6 0.04 -12.24 0.24
N VAL A 7 -0.10 -10.92 0.14
CA VAL A 7 -0.01 -10.17 -1.11
C VAL A 7 1.05 -9.08 -0.94
N ARG A 8 1.99 -9.03 -1.87
CA ARG A 8 2.89 -7.88 -2.03
C ARG A 8 2.21 -6.84 -2.92
N HIS A 9 2.43 -5.56 -2.65
CA HIS A 9 1.93 -4.47 -3.50
C HIS A 9 2.38 -4.63 -4.97
N GLY A 10 1.60 -4.08 -5.89
CA GLY A 10 1.97 -4.02 -7.31
C GLY A 10 3.17 -3.12 -7.59
N HIS A 11 3.68 -3.14 -8.82
CA HIS A 11 4.78 -2.29 -9.26
C HIS A 11 4.51 -0.80 -9.03
N SER A 12 5.45 -0.10 -8.40
CA SER A 12 5.38 1.31 -8.06
C SER A 12 6.58 2.08 -8.63
N PHE A 13 6.55 3.41 -8.52
CA PHE A 13 7.52 4.24 -9.26
C PHE A 13 8.99 4.00 -8.86
N HIS A 14 9.27 3.70 -7.59
CA HIS A 14 10.62 3.33 -7.17
C HIS A 14 11.13 2.04 -7.84
N ASN A 15 10.24 1.10 -8.19
CA ASN A 15 10.62 -0.11 -8.92
C ASN A 15 11.05 0.20 -10.36
N GLU A 16 10.40 1.19 -10.98
CA GLU A 16 10.76 1.66 -12.31
C GLU A 16 12.14 2.35 -12.30
N LEU A 17 12.32 3.27 -11.35
CA LEU A 17 13.58 4.00 -11.19
C LEU A 17 14.75 3.12 -10.78
N PHE A 18 14.51 2.02 -10.06
CA PHE A 18 15.58 1.10 -9.69
C PHE A 18 16.33 0.55 -10.92
N LEU A 19 15.63 0.36 -12.04
CA LEU A 19 16.24 -0.14 -13.29
C LEU A 19 17.28 0.82 -13.87
N THR A 20 17.20 2.10 -13.54
CA THR A 20 18.10 3.15 -14.04
C THR A 20 19.08 3.66 -12.97
N LEU A 21 18.64 3.77 -11.72
CA LEU A 21 19.39 4.40 -10.63
C LEU A 21 19.92 3.40 -9.59
N GLY A 22 19.53 2.12 -9.65
CA GLY A 22 19.81 1.14 -8.59
C GLY A 22 19.23 1.60 -7.25
N GLU A 23 19.96 1.36 -6.16
CA GLU A 23 19.52 1.70 -4.79
C GLU A 23 19.19 3.18 -4.60
N LYS A 24 19.78 4.09 -5.39
CA LYS A 24 19.47 5.53 -5.35
C LYS A 24 18.01 5.84 -5.70
N ALA A 25 17.30 4.91 -6.32
CA ALA A 25 15.88 5.05 -6.62
C ALA A 25 15.02 5.23 -5.36
N TYR A 26 15.36 4.55 -4.26
CA TYR A 26 14.56 4.55 -3.03
C TYR A 26 14.63 5.86 -2.25
N THR A 27 15.69 6.64 -2.49
CA THR A 27 15.92 7.96 -1.90
C THR A 27 15.66 9.11 -2.88
N HIS A 28 15.17 8.82 -4.09
CA HIS A 28 14.96 9.86 -5.11
C HIS A 28 13.71 10.70 -4.76
N PRO A 29 13.77 12.04 -4.69
CA PRO A 29 12.64 12.89 -4.23
C PRO A 29 11.28 12.60 -4.88
N SER A 30 11.28 12.14 -6.12
CA SER A 30 10.06 11.78 -6.85
C SER A 30 9.37 10.50 -6.38
N VAL A 31 10.00 9.70 -5.51
CA VAL A 31 9.42 8.43 -5.03
C VAL A 31 8.71 8.56 -3.69
N ILE A 32 8.67 9.75 -3.08
CA ILE A 32 8.04 9.98 -1.78
C ILE A 32 6.61 9.46 -1.81
N GLY A 33 6.30 8.50 -0.92
CA GLY A 33 4.97 7.89 -0.82
C GLY A 33 4.42 7.33 -2.14
N SER A 34 5.30 6.82 -3.01
CA SER A 34 4.97 6.39 -4.38
C SER A 34 3.70 5.55 -4.46
N SER A 35 2.83 5.96 -5.38
CA SER A 35 1.70 5.18 -5.90
C SER A 35 2.17 4.03 -6.81
N LEU A 36 1.26 3.13 -7.13
CA LEU A 36 1.41 2.15 -8.21
C LEU A 36 1.59 2.84 -9.56
N THR A 37 2.38 2.23 -10.43
CA THR A 37 2.42 2.62 -11.86
C THR A 37 1.31 1.92 -12.62
N SER A 38 1.12 2.24 -13.91
CA SER A 38 0.19 1.50 -14.79
C SER A 38 0.45 0.00 -14.77
N LYS A 39 1.72 -0.41 -14.82
CA LYS A 39 2.13 -1.82 -14.68
C LYS A 39 1.70 -2.42 -13.34
N GLY A 40 1.75 -1.64 -12.25
CA GLY A 40 1.27 -2.07 -10.95
C GLY A 40 -0.24 -2.28 -10.91
N LEU A 41 -1.00 -1.37 -11.50
CA LEU A 41 -2.45 -1.48 -11.63
C LEU A 41 -2.86 -2.70 -12.48
N ASP A 42 -2.13 -2.99 -13.55
CA ASP A 42 -2.34 -4.18 -14.37
C ASP A 42 -2.08 -5.47 -13.59
N GLN A 43 -1.03 -5.48 -12.74
CA GLN A 43 -0.74 -6.61 -11.85
C GLN A 43 -1.86 -6.84 -10.84
N THR A 44 -2.38 -5.78 -10.22
CA THR A 44 -3.44 -5.88 -9.22
C THR A 44 -4.78 -6.28 -9.84
N THR A 45 -5.06 -5.86 -11.07
CA THR A 45 -6.25 -6.31 -11.82
C THR A 45 -6.21 -7.81 -12.10
N LYS A 46 -5.03 -8.37 -12.43
CA LYS A 46 -4.89 -9.83 -12.61
C LYS A 46 -5.10 -10.57 -11.29
N LEU A 47 -4.49 -10.07 -10.22
CA LEU A 47 -4.64 -10.63 -8.87
C LEU A 47 -6.09 -10.60 -8.38
N LYS A 48 -6.84 -9.53 -8.67
CA LYS A 48 -8.29 -9.43 -8.36
C LYS A 48 -9.05 -10.65 -8.89
N ASN A 49 -8.83 -11.02 -10.15
CA ASN A 49 -9.52 -12.17 -10.77
C ASN A 49 -9.15 -13.50 -10.09
N GLU A 50 -7.90 -13.65 -9.65
CA GLU A 50 -7.46 -14.82 -8.88
C GLU A 50 -8.10 -14.83 -7.49
N ILE A 51 -8.11 -13.70 -6.79
CA ILE A 51 -8.67 -13.58 -5.44
C ILE A 51 -10.19 -13.77 -5.43
N GLN A 52 -10.91 -13.25 -6.43
CA GLN A 52 -12.36 -13.47 -6.55
C GLN A 52 -12.74 -14.94 -6.76
N SER A 53 -11.79 -15.78 -7.19
CA SER A 53 -11.97 -17.23 -7.29
C SER A 53 -11.71 -17.99 -5.97
N LEU A 54 -11.15 -17.31 -4.95
CA LEU A 54 -10.87 -17.87 -3.63
C LEU A 54 -12.07 -17.72 -2.68
N GLU A 55 -12.01 -18.41 -1.53
CA GLU A 55 -13.00 -18.28 -0.46
C GLU A 55 -13.11 -16.85 0.10
N LYS A 56 -14.24 -16.53 0.73
CA LYS A 56 -14.54 -15.21 1.30
C LYS A 56 -13.54 -14.84 2.41
N PHE A 57 -12.95 -13.66 2.29
CA PHE A 57 -12.10 -13.06 3.33
C PHE A 57 -12.96 -12.36 4.39
N ASN A 58 -12.52 -12.40 5.64
CA ASN A 58 -13.20 -11.66 6.72
C ASN A 58 -12.45 -10.39 7.15
N LEU A 59 -11.14 -10.35 6.92
CA LEU A 59 -10.25 -9.26 7.35
C LEU A 59 -9.09 -9.11 6.36
N ILE A 60 -8.77 -7.88 6.01
CA ILE A 60 -7.56 -7.49 5.27
C ILE A 60 -6.74 -6.57 6.18
N LEU A 61 -5.48 -6.95 6.42
CA LEU A 61 -4.50 -6.09 7.07
C LEU A 61 -3.62 -5.46 6.00
N VAL A 62 -3.42 -4.15 6.04
CA VAL A 62 -2.71 -3.42 4.97
C VAL A 62 -1.77 -2.34 5.52
N SER A 63 -0.60 -2.23 4.90
CA SER A 63 0.31 -1.11 5.15
C SER A 63 -0.32 0.21 4.69
N PRO A 64 -0.15 1.33 5.43
CA PRO A 64 -0.71 2.64 5.08
C PRO A 64 0.02 3.33 3.90
N LEU A 65 0.97 2.66 3.26
CA LEU A 65 1.63 3.17 2.06
C LEU A 65 0.66 3.21 0.88
N ASP A 66 0.71 4.28 0.08
CA ASP A 66 -0.26 4.52 -0.99
C ASP A 66 -0.34 3.36 -2.00
N ARG A 67 0.80 2.79 -2.40
CA ARG A 67 0.87 1.60 -3.26
C ARG A 67 0.17 0.37 -2.69
N CYS A 68 0.18 0.19 -1.37
CA CYS A 68 -0.47 -0.93 -0.69
C CYS A 68 -1.98 -0.69 -0.62
N LEU A 69 -2.41 0.53 -0.30
CA LEU A 69 -3.82 0.91 -0.29
C LEU A 69 -4.45 0.85 -1.68
N GLN A 70 -3.74 1.30 -2.73
CA GLN A 70 -4.17 1.13 -4.12
C GLN A 70 -4.27 -0.34 -4.51
N THR A 71 -3.35 -1.19 -4.05
CA THR A 71 -3.43 -2.63 -4.30
C THR A 71 -4.70 -3.23 -3.71
N VAL A 72 -5.02 -2.91 -2.44
CA VAL A 72 -6.26 -3.38 -1.81
C VAL A 72 -7.49 -2.81 -2.51
N HIS A 73 -7.50 -1.52 -2.84
CA HIS A 73 -8.61 -0.88 -3.55
C HIS A 73 -8.92 -1.62 -4.87
N GLN A 74 -7.90 -1.96 -5.66
CA GLN A 74 -8.08 -2.71 -6.91
C GLN A 74 -8.60 -4.12 -6.66
N ILE A 75 -8.17 -4.80 -5.58
CA ILE A 75 -8.65 -6.14 -5.24
C ILE A 75 -10.13 -6.11 -4.85
N ILE A 76 -10.54 -5.17 -4.00
CA ILE A 76 -11.90 -5.13 -3.46
C ILE A 76 -12.92 -4.50 -4.41
N ASP A 77 -12.45 -3.78 -5.44
CA ASP A 77 -13.32 -3.15 -6.41
C ASP A 77 -14.28 -4.17 -7.03
N GLY A 78 -15.59 -3.89 -7.00
CA GLY A 78 -16.62 -4.82 -7.51
C GLY A 78 -16.84 -6.09 -6.67
N MET A 79 -16.27 -6.23 -5.47
CA MET A 79 -16.71 -7.24 -4.51
C MET A 79 -18.05 -6.84 -3.90
N GLU A 80 -19.00 -7.77 -3.81
CA GLU A 80 -20.30 -7.51 -3.16
C GLU A 80 -20.17 -7.40 -1.64
N ASP A 81 -19.35 -8.27 -1.04
CA ASP A 81 -19.08 -8.31 0.40
C ASP A 81 -17.63 -7.89 0.68
N ILE A 82 -17.42 -6.59 0.95
CA ILE A 82 -16.10 -6.05 1.28
C ILE A 82 -15.73 -6.48 2.72
N PRO A 83 -14.58 -7.15 2.94
CA PRO A 83 -14.13 -7.49 4.29
C PRO A 83 -13.78 -6.24 5.10
N GLU A 84 -13.63 -6.38 6.41
CA GLU A 84 -13.02 -5.31 7.20
C GLU A 84 -11.57 -5.09 6.74
N ILE A 85 -11.18 -3.84 6.52
CA ILE A 85 -9.82 -3.48 6.10
C ILE A 85 -9.22 -2.60 7.18
N VAL A 86 -8.13 -3.05 7.79
CA VAL A 86 -7.44 -2.35 8.88
C VAL A 86 -6.04 -2.00 8.43
N SER A 87 -5.65 -0.74 8.60
CA SER A 87 -4.30 -0.28 8.31
C SER A 87 -3.43 -0.21 9.55
N LEU A 88 -2.18 -0.66 9.44
CA LEU A 88 -1.22 -0.79 10.55
C LEU A 88 0.15 -0.19 10.16
N ASP A 89 0.68 0.71 10.98
CA ASP A 89 2.00 1.34 10.75
C ASP A 89 3.13 0.30 10.85
N GLU A 90 2.93 -0.78 11.62
CA GLU A 90 3.86 -1.90 11.77
C GLU A 90 4.08 -2.69 10.47
N MET A 91 3.24 -2.47 9.44
CA MET A 91 3.36 -3.07 8.13
C MET A 91 4.09 -2.18 7.11
N ILE A 92 4.57 -1.00 7.51
CA ILE A 92 5.44 -0.17 6.66
C ILE A 92 6.75 -0.94 6.41
N GLU A 93 7.28 -0.82 5.19
CA GLU A 93 8.53 -1.47 4.81
C GLU A 93 9.69 -1.00 5.69
N TYR A 94 10.57 -1.94 6.06
CA TYR A 94 11.55 -1.80 7.14
C TYR A 94 12.57 -0.67 6.94
N GLU A 95 12.88 -0.29 5.70
CA GLU A 95 13.87 0.75 5.42
C GLU A 95 13.27 2.15 5.54
N ILE A 96 13.27 2.66 6.77
CA ILE A 96 12.79 4.01 7.12
C ILE A 96 13.60 5.13 6.42
N SER A 97 14.85 4.87 6.01
CA SER A 97 15.64 5.82 5.20
C SER A 97 15.11 5.99 3.78
N ASP A 98 14.31 5.05 3.30
CA ASP A 98 13.73 5.11 1.97
C ASP A 98 12.52 6.02 1.99
N ILE A 99 12.64 7.12 1.27
CA ILE A 99 11.60 8.13 1.26
C ILE A 99 10.32 7.61 0.57
N ALA A 100 10.43 6.53 -0.19
CA ALA A 100 9.29 5.76 -0.70
C ALA A 100 8.38 5.18 0.40
N ASN A 101 8.88 5.04 1.62
CA ASN A 101 8.16 4.51 2.78
C ASN A 101 7.48 5.61 3.61
N TYR A 102 7.49 6.85 3.14
CA TYR A 102 6.75 7.94 3.76
C TYR A 102 5.30 7.90 3.31
N ARG A 103 4.44 7.42 4.21
CA ARG A 103 2.99 7.49 4.01
C ARG A 103 2.48 8.92 4.15
N LYS A 104 1.28 9.13 3.62
CA LYS A 104 0.51 10.36 3.86
C LYS A 104 0.02 10.43 5.31
N ASP A 105 -0.38 11.62 5.73
CA ASP A 105 -1.02 11.83 7.03
C ASP A 105 -2.35 11.08 7.10
N LYS A 106 -2.73 10.66 8.31
CA LYS A 106 -3.95 9.88 8.55
C LYS A 106 -5.20 10.57 7.99
N LYS A 107 -5.29 11.90 8.14
CA LYS A 107 -6.41 12.69 7.62
C LYS A 107 -6.52 12.60 6.09
N GLU A 108 -5.39 12.64 5.39
CA GLU A 108 -5.37 12.52 3.93
C GLU A 108 -5.73 11.10 3.50
N LEU A 109 -5.20 10.09 4.20
CA LEU A 109 -5.53 8.68 3.95
C LEU A 109 -7.02 8.38 4.14
N ILE A 110 -7.65 8.90 5.20
CA ILE A 110 -9.10 8.77 5.43
C ILE A 110 -9.90 9.38 4.27
N ASN A 111 -9.46 10.51 3.74
CA ASN A 111 -10.14 11.15 2.61
C ASN A 111 -9.99 10.35 1.30
N LEU A 112 -8.82 9.76 1.05
CA LEU A 112 -8.54 8.98 -0.16
C LEU A 112 -9.15 7.57 -0.11
N TYR A 113 -9.18 6.96 1.07
CA TYR A 113 -9.57 5.56 1.27
C TYR A 113 -10.59 5.44 2.42
N PRO A 114 -11.80 6.01 2.29
CA PRO A 114 -12.79 6.09 3.38
C PRO A 114 -13.33 4.72 3.83
N PHE A 115 -13.05 3.65 3.07
CA PHE A 115 -13.42 2.27 3.38
C PHE A 115 -12.40 1.53 4.25
N VAL A 116 -11.29 2.17 4.62
CA VAL A 116 -10.22 1.57 5.44
C VAL A 116 -10.30 2.11 6.87
N ASN A 117 -10.22 1.21 7.85
CA ASN A 117 -10.05 1.57 9.26
C ASN A 117 -8.59 1.99 9.51
N PHE A 118 -8.40 3.27 9.85
CA PHE A 118 -7.12 3.87 10.19
C PHE A 118 -6.94 4.13 11.70
N GLU A 119 -7.75 3.55 12.57
CA GLU A 119 -7.66 3.75 14.04
C GLU A 119 -6.28 3.42 14.61
N TYR A 120 -5.57 2.47 14.00
CA TYR A 120 -4.32 1.90 14.49
C TYR A 120 -3.05 2.52 13.87
N ILE A 121 -3.17 3.65 13.17
CA ILE A 121 -2.02 4.43 12.70
C ILE A 121 -1.94 5.78 13.42
N ILE A 122 -0.72 6.32 13.57
CA ILE A 122 -0.50 7.65 14.15
C ILE A 122 -0.99 8.76 13.21
N ASP A 123 -1.32 9.94 13.74
CA ASP A 123 -1.94 10.99 12.92
C ASP A 123 -0.98 11.55 11.86
N VAL A 124 0.25 11.88 12.26
CA VAL A 124 1.29 12.45 11.41
C VAL A 124 2.44 11.48 11.33
N PHE A 125 2.83 11.09 10.11
CA PHE A 125 3.98 10.23 9.91
C PHE A 125 5.23 11.08 9.79
N LYS A 126 6.05 11.09 10.84
CA LYS A 126 7.29 11.87 10.84
C LYS A 126 8.30 11.24 9.91
N ASN A 127 8.82 12.06 9.02
CA ASN A 127 9.91 11.76 8.14
C ASN A 127 11.24 12.04 8.88
N PRO A 128 12.00 11.01 9.28
CA PRO A 128 13.20 11.21 10.10
C PRO A 128 14.32 11.96 9.37
N ASN A 129 14.24 12.09 8.04
CA ASN A 129 15.21 12.83 7.24
C ASN A 129 14.83 14.30 6.99
N PHE A 130 13.57 14.71 7.21
CA PHE A 130 13.08 16.05 6.85
C PHE A 130 12.40 16.80 8.01
N ASP A 131 11.97 16.10 9.07
CA ASP A 131 11.21 16.69 10.19
C ASP A 131 12.06 16.88 11.47
N ASN A 132 13.38 17.05 11.32
CA ASN A 132 14.29 17.43 12.42
C ASN A 132 14.34 18.95 12.61
#